data_AF-A0A7X3V9B1-F1
#
_entry.id   AF-A0A7X3V9B1-F1
#
_cell.length_a   1.000
_cell.length_b   1.000
_cell.length_c   1.000
_cell.angle_alpha   90.00
_cell.angle_beta   90.00
_cell.angle_gamma   90.00
#
_symmetry.space_group_name_H-M   'P 1'
#
loop_
_entity.id
_entity.type
_entity.pdbx_description
1 polymer ?
#
loop_
_entity_poly.entity_id
_entity_poly.type
_entity_poly.pdbx_seq_one_letter_code
_entity_poly.pdbx_strand_id
1 'polypeptide(L)'
;MASGVLLTVHVAPVLEGRIVAFVLEAGGPKGSWLPWTVLPQGGNPYEIASTIVDQWCDGAMSDLRLVDVISRESDDGWELAVVFRAELTALPRGERGAPRICEAPDLAAVQGFEAVDLERWLESRAEVGPDGDSSKLVF
;
A
#
# COMPACT_ATOMS: atom_id res chain seq x y z
N MET A 1 1.08 19.58 24.79
CA MET A 1 0.31 18.42 24.32
C MET A 1 1.33 17.35 23.94
N ALA A 2 1.17 16.10 24.36
CA ALA A 2 2.09 15.05 23.95
C ALA A 2 1.91 14.82 22.45
N SER A 3 2.94 15.10 21.65
CA SER A 3 2.97 14.74 20.23
C SER A 3 2.95 13.22 20.15
N GLY A 4 1.88 12.66 19.58
CA GLY A 4 1.71 11.23 19.41
C GLY A 4 2.35 10.77 18.10
N VAL A 5 2.71 9.48 18.05
CA VAL A 5 3.04 8.81 16.80
C VAL A 5 1.81 8.06 16.32
N LEU A 6 1.32 8.40 15.13
CA LEU A 6 0.30 7.65 14.43
C LEU A 6 0.98 6.58 13.57
N LEU A 7 0.55 5.33 13.72
CA LEU A 7 0.98 4.24 12.85
C LEU A 7 -0.15 3.92 11.87
N THR A 8 0.14 3.99 10.57
CA THR A 8 -0.83 3.67 9.51
C THR A 8 -0.33 2.50 8.68
N VAL A 9 -1.26 1.71 8.17
CA VAL A 9 -0.99 0.63 7.21
C VAL A 9 -1.68 0.99 5.90
N HIS A 10 -0.89 1.09 4.85
CA HIS A 10 -1.36 1.37 3.49
C HIS A 10 -1.16 0.15 2.61
N VAL A 11 -2.07 -0.05 1.66
CA VAL A 11 -1.90 -1.01 0.58
C VAL A 11 -1.87 -0.26 -0.74
N ALA A 12 -0.83 -0.50 -1.54
CA ALA A 12 -0.69 -0.11 -2.93
C ALA A 12 -1.10 -1.30 -3.81
N PRO A 13 -2.35 -1.36 -4.30
CA PRO A 13 -2.78 -2.45 -5.16
C PRO A 13 -2.22 -2.25 -6.56
N VAL A 14 -1.75 -3.33 -7.17
CA VAL A 14 -1.09 -3.30 -8.47
C VAL A 14 -1.71 -4.36 -9.36
N LEU A 15 -2.26 -3.96 -10.49
CA LEU A 15 -2.81 -4.85 -11.50
C LEU A 15 -1.99 -4.68 -12.79
N GLU A 16 -1.38 -5.78 -13.27
CA GLU A 16 -0.57 -5.79 -14.49
C GLU A 16 0.55 -4.71 -14.48
N GLY A 17 1.19 -4.50 -13.32
CA GLY A 17 2.27 -3.53 -13.17
C GLY A 17 1.82 -2.06 -13.09
N ARG A 18 0.52 -1.80 -12.87
CA ARG A 18 -0.04 -0.46 -12.72
C ARG A 18 -0.77 -0.31 -11.38
N ILE A 19 -0.63 0.85 -10.75
CA ILE A 19 -1.33 1.16 -9.49
C ILE A 19 -2.83 1.21 -9.74
N VAL A 20 -3.61 0.61 -8.84
CA VAL A 20 -5.06 0.77 -8.77
C VAL A 20 -5.38 1.67 -7.58
N ALA A 21 -5.81 2.90 -7.85
CA ALA A 21 -6.32 3.81 -6.82
C ALA A 21 -7.85 3.74 -6.75
N PHE A 22 -8.43 4.21 -5.66
CA PHE A 22 -9.88 4.26 -5.47
C PHE A 22 -10.35 5.72 -5.45
N VAL A 23 -11.26 6.05 -6.36
CA VAL A 23 -11.87 7.37 -6.45
C VAL A 23 -13.00 7.47 -5.44
N LEU A 24 -12.87 8.41 -4.52
CA LEU A 24 -13.87 8.71 -3.49
C LEU A 24 -14.58 10.03 -3.83
N GLU A 25 -15.90 9.98 -4.01
CA GLU A 25 -16.69 11.15 -4.42
C GLU A 25 -17.66 11.67 -3.33
N ALA A 26 -18.03 10.85 -2.34
CA ALA A 26 -19.00 11.19 -1.31
C ALA A 26 -18.57 10.73 0.10
N GLY A 27 -18.85 11.55 1.11
CA GLY A 27 -18.74 11.17 2.54
C GLY A 27 -17.32 11.08 3.13
N GLY A 28 -16.28 11.44 2.37
CA GLY A 28 -14.87 11.36 2.80
C GLY A 28 -13.96 12.30 1.97
N PRO A 29 -12.62 12.18 2.11
CA PRO A 29 -11.68 13.00 1.35
C PRO A 29 -11.81 12.69 -0.16
N LYS A 30 -12.09 13.72 -0.95
CA LYS A 30 -12.29 13.58 -2.39
C LYS A 30 -10.96 13.32 -3.10
N GLY A 31 -10.97 12.50 -4.15
CA GLY A 31 -9.80 12.25 -4.99
C GLY A 31 -9.51 10.76 -5.19
N SER A 32 -8.34 10.46 -5.76
CA SER A 32 -7.83 9.10 -5.92
C SER A 32 -6.96 8.73 -4.72
N TRP A 33 -7.32 7.68 -4.00
CA TRP A 33 -6.62 7.28 -2.77
C TRP A 33 -6.16 5.83 -2.85
N LEU A 34 -5.08 5.53 -2.14
CA LEU A 34 -4.75 4.15 -1.79
C LEU A 34 -5.51 3.75 -0.51
N PRO A 35 -5.97 2.49 -0.40
CA PRO A 35 -6.65 2.03 0.79
C PRO A 35 -5.69 1.93 1.99
N TRP A 36 -6.15 2.37 3.16
CA TRP A 36 -5.35 2.41 4.37
C TRP A 36 -6.20 2.37 5.64
N THR A 37 -5.55 2.12 6.77
CA THR A 37 -6.15 2.27 8.10
C THR A 37 -5.09 2.56 9.17
N VAL A 38 -5.53 2.92 10.37
CA VAL A 38 -4.66 3.07 11.54
C VAL A 38 -4.33 1.69 12.09
N LEU A 39 -3.05 1.43 12.38
CA LEU A 39 -2.62 0.21 13.03
C LEU A 39 -3.11 0.20 14.49
N PRO A 40 -3.98 -0.74 14.90
CA PRO A 40 -4.41 -0.84 16.28
C PRO A 40 -3.22 -1.18 17.19
N GLN A 41 -3.30 -0.79 18.46
CA GLN A 41 -2.26 -1.13 19.44
C GLN A 41 -2.04 -2.65 19.51
N GLY A 42 -0.80 -3.08 19.31
CA GLY A 42 -0.43 -4.51 19.30
C GLY A 42 -0.84 -5.27 18.04
N GLY A 43 -1.41 -4.60 17.03
CA GLY A 43 -1.77 -5.20 15.75
C GLY A 43 -0.55 -5.58 14.91
N ASN A 44 -0.70 -6.62 14.10
CA ASN A 44 0.30 -7.02 13.11
C ASN A 44 0.03 -6.28 11.78
N PRO A 45 0.97 -5.46 11.27
CA PRO A 45 0.78 -4.73 10.03
C PRO A 45 0.42 -5.61 8.82
N TYR A 46 0.95 -6.83 8.75
CA TYR A 46 0.67 -7.75 7.66
C TYR A 46 -0.78 -8.23 7.68
N GLU A 47 -1.32 -8.58 8.85
CA GLU A 47 -2.70 -9.01 9.02
C GLU A 47 -3.68 -7.87 8.69
N ILE A 48 -3.32 -6.65 9.10
CA ILE A 48 -4.09 -5.44 8.75
C ILE A 48 -4.05 -5.19 7.24
N ALA A 49 -2.88 -5.31 6.60
CA ALA A 49 -2.76 -5.16 5.15
C ALA A 49 -3.61 -6.20 4.39
N SER A 50 -3.57 -7.47 4.82
CA SER A 50 -4.43 -8.52 4.25
C SER A 50 -5.92 -8.17 4.40
N THR A 51 -6.32 -7.68 5.57
CA THR A 51 -7.70 -7.26 5.82
C THR A 51 -8.12 -6.08 4.93
N ILE A 52 -7.21 -5.14 4.67
CA ILE A 52 -7.45 -4.04 3.73
C ILE A 52 -7.68 -4.59 2.30
N VAL A 53 -6.86 -5.54 1.85
CA VAL A 53 -7.03 -6.19 0.53
C VAL A 53 -8.39 -6.88 0.43
N ASP A 54 -8.79 -7.63 1.46
CA ASP A 54 -10.10 -8.30 1.46
C ASP A 54 -11.25 -7.30 1.33
N GLN A 55 -11.15 -6.16 2.03
CA GLN A 55 -12.22 -5.16 2.08
C GLN A 55 -12.31 -4.26 0.86
N TRP A 56 -11.18 -3.94 0.23
CA TRP A 56 -11.10 -2.95 -0.86
C TRP A 56 -10.86 -3.60 -2.22
N CYS A 57 -10.19 -4.75 -2.24
CA CYS A 57 -9.74 -5.43 -3.46
C CYS A 57 -10.42 -6.80 -3.67
N ASP A 58 -11.52 -7.06 -2.96
CA ASP A 58 -12.30 -8.31 -3.04
C ASP A 58 -11.47 -9.58 -2.77
N GLY A 59 -10.36 -9.46 -2.02
CA GLY A 59 -9.42 -10.55 -1.73
C GLY A 59 -8.63 -11.07 -2.96
N ALA A 60 -8.75 -10.40 -4.11
CA ALA A 60 -8.18 -10.86 -5.37
C ALA A 60 -6.68 -10.51 -5.47
N MET A 61 -5.81 -11.21 -4.73
CA MET A 61 -4.34 -11.02 -4.79
C MET A 61 -3.54 -12.30 -4.98
N SER A 62 -2.37 -12.18 -5.61
CA SER A 62 -1.37 -13.25 -5.79
C SER A 62 -0.12 -13.05 -4.93
N ASP A 63 0.16 -11.83 -4.49
CA ASP A 63 1.28 -11.48 -3.63
C ASP A 63 0.92 -10.30 -2.72
N LEU A 64 1.45 -10.30 -1.50
CA LEU A 64 1.36 -9.20 -0.55
C LEU A 64 2.69 -9.05 0.18
N ARG A 65 3.35 -7.90 0.01
CA ARG A 65 4.67 -7.66 0.58
C ARG A 65 4.86 -6.24 1.08
N LEU A 66 5.67 -6.08 2.13
CA LEU A 66 6.12 -4.79 2.60
C LEU A 66 7.05 -4.18 1.54
N VAL A 67 6.78 -2.94 1.13
CA VAL A 67 7.60 -2.21 0.15
C VAL A 67 8.19 -0.93 0.71
N ASP A 68 7.62 -0.37 1.77
CA ASP A 68 8.13 0.86 2.35
C ASP A 68 7.69 1.11 3.79
N VAL A 69 8.43 1.98 4.47
CA VAL A 69 8.06 2.61 5.74
C VAL A 69 8.39 4.09 5.66
N ILE A 70 7.36 4.93 5.52
CA ILE A 70 7.52 6.37 5.32
C ILE A 70 7.18 7.13 6.59
N SER A 71 8.03 8.09 6.93
CA SER A 71 7.85 9.02 8.05
C SER A 71 7.41 10.38 7.51
N ARG A 72 6.34 10.96 8.07
CA ARG A 72 5.87 12.30 7.71
C ARG A 72 5.31 13.06 8.90
N GLU A 73 5.32 14.38 8.82
CA GLU A 73 4.54 15.22 9.74
C GLU A 73 3.04 15.07 9.45
N SER A 74 2.23 15.12 10.49
CA SER A 74 0.77 15.15 10.43
C SER A 74 0.23 16.26 11.32
N ASP A 75 -1.03 16.63 11.14
CA ASP A 75 -1.67 17.71 11.91
C ASP A 75 -1.62 17.45 13.43
N ASP A 76 -1.66 16.17 13.83
CA ASP A 76 -1.67 15.73 15.23
C ASP A 76 -0.28 15.30 15.76
N GLY A 77 0.77 15.40 14.93
CA GLY A 77 2.14 15.07 15.30
C GLY A 77 2.93 14.41 14.17
N TRP A 78 3.25 13.13 14.34
CA TRP A 78 4.09 12.38 13.41
C TRP A 78 3.40 11.09 12.99
N GLU A 79 3.46 10.78 11.70
CA GLU A 79 2.92 9.55 11.14
C GLU A 79 4.06 8.66 10.61
N LEU A 80 3.98 7.38 10.92
CA LEU A 80 4.76 6.33 10.29
C LEU A 80 3.81 5.43 9.47
N ALA A 81 3.91 5.55 8.15
CA ALA A 81 3.13 4.79 7.19
C ALA A 81 3.88 3.52 6.77
N VAL A 82 3.34 2.37 7.15
CA VAL A 82 3.80 1.05 6.72
C VAL A 82 3.09 0.68 5.43
N VAL A 83 3.83 0.56 4.32
CA VAL A 83 3.24 0.41 2.98
C VAL A 83 3.47 -1.00 2.45
N PHE A 84 2.37 -1.67 2.13
CA PHE A 84 2.37 -2.96 1.46
C PHE A 84 1.99 -2.81 -0.02
N ARG A 85 2.59 -3.62 -0.88
CA ARG A 85 2.18 -3.81 -2.27
C ARG A 85 1.37 -5.08 -2.37
N ALA A 86 0.20 -5.00 -2.99
CA ALA A 86 -0.65 -6.15 -3.27
C ALA A 86 -0.74 -6.38 -4.78
N GLU A 87 -0.22 -7.50 -5.29
CA GLU A 87 -0.42 -7.88 -6.69
C GLU A 87 -1.82 -8.43 -6.87
N LEU A 88 -2.65 -7.73 -7.63
CA LEU A 88 -4.02 -8.12 -7.87
C LEU A 88 -4.13 -9.11 -9.02
N THR A 89 -5.07 -10.04 -8.91
CA THR A 89 -5.41 -11.00 -9.97
C THR A 89 -6.58 -10.54 -10.83
N ALA A 90 -7.34 -9.55 -10.36
CA ALA A 90 -8.46 -8.93 -11.08
C ALA A 90 -8.66 -7.48 -10.62
N LEU A 91 -9.38 -6.69 -11.42
CA LEU A 91 -9.81 -5.35 -11.02
C LEU A 91 -10.93 -5.48 -9.96
N PRO A 92 -10.85 -4.77 -8.81
CA PRO A 92 -11.90 -4.79 -7.80
C PRO A 92 -13.24 -4.25 -8.31
N ARG A 93 -14.34 -4.55 -7.61
CA ARG A 93 -15.69 -4.08 -7.98
C ARG A 93 -15.96 -2.64 -7.57
N GLY A 94 -15.28 -2.15 -6.55
CA GLY A 94 -15.37 -0.76 -6.11
C GLY A 94 -16.48 -0.44 -5.11
N GLU A 95 -16.86 -1.37 -4.24
CA GLU A 95 -17.90 -1.15 -3.21
C GLU A 95 -17.57 0.02 -2.27
N ARG A 96 -16.27 0.29 -2.05
CA ARG A 96 -15.77 1.35 -1.17
C ARG A 96 -15.21 2.57 -1.91
N GLY A 97 -15.28 2.58 -3.23
CA GLY A 97 -14.73 3.61 -4.11
C GLY A 97 -14.52 3.08 -5.51
N ALA A 98 -14.65 3.92 -6.53
CA ALA A 98 -14.51 3.46 -7.91
C ALA A 98 -13.03 3.17 -8.22
N PRO A 99 -12.64 1.93 -8.58
CA PRO A 99 -11.25 1.60 -8.86
C PRO A 99 -10.83 2.26 -10.17
N ARG A 100 -9.61 2.80 -10.17
CA ARG A 100 -9.00 3.49 -11.30
C ARG A 100 -7.58 3.00 -11.47
N ILE A 101 -7.31 2.37 -12.60
CA ILE A 101 -5.96 2.05 -13.04
C ILE A 101 -5.26 3.38 -13.36
N CYS A 102 -4.12 3.61 -12.72
CA CYS A 102 -3.32 4.82 -12.88
C CYS A 102 -2.19 4.53 -13.86
N GLU A 103 -2.13 5.31 -14.93
CA GLU A 103 -0.94 5.35 -15.79
C GLU A 103 0.12 6.26 -15.13
N ALA A 104 1.37 6.21 -15.60
CA ALA A 104 2.47 6.98 -15.00
C ALA A 104 2.15 8.49 -14.83
N PRO A 105 1.53 9.20 -15.81
CA PRO A 105 1.14 10.59 -15.63
C PRO A 105 0.08 10.83 -14.53
N ASP A 106 -0.71 9.81 -14.21
CA ASP A 106 -1.79 9.91 -13.24
C ASP A 106 -1.34 9.63 -11.80
N LEU A 107 -0.11 9.14 -11.60
CA LEU A 107 0.42 8.84 -10.27
C LEU A 107 0.48 10.08 -9.39
N ALA A 108 0.80 11.25 -9.98
CA ALA A 108 0.80 12.53 -9.28
C ALA A 108 -0.59 12.97 -8.78
N ALA A 109 -1.68 12.35 -9.27
CA ALA A 109 -3.03 12.62 -8.81
C ALA A 109 -3.46 11.71 -7.63
N VAL A 110 -2.69 10.67 -7.31
CA VAL A 110 -2.93 9.81 -6.16
C VAL A 110 -2.54 10.56 -4.89
N GLN A 111 -3.50 10.69 -3.98
CA GLN A 111 -3.34 11.49 -2.78
C GLN A 111 -2.54 10.74 -1.71
N GLY A 112 -1.81 11.50 -0.90
CA GLY A 112 -1.10 11.00 0.27
C GLY A 112 0.30 10.46 -0.01
N PHE A 113 0.78 10.41 -1.24
CA PHE A 113 2.14 9.99 -1.56
C PHE A 113 2.69 10.78 -2.76
N GLU A 114 4.01 10.89 -2.85
CA GLU A 114 4.65 11.48 -4.01
C GLU A 114 4.69 10.46 -5.16
N ALA A 115 4.64 10.95 -6.41
CA ALA A 115 4.67 10.08 -7.59
C ALA A 115 5.90 9.16 -7.61
N VAL A 116 7.05 9.67 -7.16
CA VAL A 116 8.32 8.91 -7.10
C VAL A 116 8.25 7.73 -6.12
N ASP A 117 7.44 7.81 -5.07
CA ASP A 117 7.24 6.70 -4.14
C ASP A 117 6.43 5.59 -4.82
N LEU A 118 5.37 5.96 -5.54
CA LEU A 118 4.53 5.03 -6.29
C LEU A 118 5.33 4.32 -7.40
N GLU A 119 6.17 5.05 -8.13
CA GLU A 119 7.09 4.51 -9.13
C GLU A 119 8.04 3.47 -8.51
N ARG A 120 8.68 3.82 -7.39
CA ARG A 120 9.57 2.91 -6.65
C ARG A 120 8.85 1.62 -6.22
N TRP A 121 7.60 1.70 -5.79
CA TRP A 121 6.83 0.52 -5.39
C TRP A 121 6.47 -0.38 -6.59
N LEU A 122 6.26 0.19 -7.77
CA LEU A 122 6.06 -0.59 -9.00
C LEU A 122 7.32 -1.35 -9.42
N GLU A 123 8.49 -0.72 -9.26
CA GLU A 123 9.80 -1.29 -9.61
C GLU A 123 10.29 -2.37 -8.64
N SER A 124 9.77 -2.38 -7.40
CA SER A 124 10.17 -3.25 -6.29
C SER A 124 9.87 -4.75 -6.50
N ARG A 125 10.02 -5.32 -7.70
CA ARG A 125 9.94 -6.77 -7.91
C ARG A 125 10.98 -7.45 -7.01
N ALA A 126 10.54 -8.46 -6.25
CA ALA A 126 11.44 -9.29 -5.48
C ALA A 126 12.50 -9.87 -6.42
N GLU A 127 13.77 -9.56 -6.17
CA GLU A 127 14.86 -10.42 -6.64
C GLU A 127 14.72 -11.77 -5.91
N VAL A 128 13.98 -12.69 -6.51
CA VAL A 128 14.16 -14.11 -6.24
C VAL A 128 15.11 -14.63 -7.31
N GLY A 129 16.40 -14.46 -7.08
CA GLY A 129 17.40 -15.24 -7.81
C GLY A 129 17.32 -16.70 -7.37
N PRO A 130 17.19 -17.68 -8.28
CA PRO A 130 17.35 -19.08 -7.95
C PRO A 130 18.85 -19.37 -7.88
N ASP A 131 19.51 -19.03 -6.78
CA ASP A 131 20.81 -19.61 -6.37
C ASP A 131 21.26 -18.99 -5.02
N GLY A 132 20.71 -19.54 -3.94
CA GLY A 132 21.22 -19.34 -2.59
C GLY A 132 21.77 -20.67 -2.08
N ASP A 133 22.94 -21.04 -2.58
CA ASP A 133 23.74 -22.17 -2.13
C ASP A 133 23.78 -22.23 -0.60
N SER A 134 23.12 -23.24 -0.02
CA SER A 134 23.14 -23.54 1.43
C SER A 134 24.45 -24.20 1.87
N SER A 135 25.52 -24.05 1.11
CA SER A 135 26.84 -24.55 1.46
C SER A 135 27.71 -23.42 2.01
N LYS A 136 27.63 -23.23 3.33
CA LYS A 136 28.69 -22.77 4.28
C LYS A 136 28.12 -21.79 5.30
N LEU A 137 27.60 -22.35 6.39
CA LEU A 137 27.75 -21.72 7.70
C LEU A 137 28.83 -22.50 8.46
N VAL A 138 30.01 -21.90 8.52
CA VAL A 138 31.03 -22.19 9.53
C VAL A 138 31.34 -20.85 10.19
N PHE A 139 30.80 -20.64 11.39
CA PHE A 139 31.43 -19.92 12.49
C PHE A 139 30.83 -20.46 13.79
#